data_AF-A0A2B7ZUB2-F1
#
_entry.id   AF-A0A2B7ZUB2-F1
#
_cell.length_a   1.000
_cell.length_b   1.000
_cell.length_c   1.000
_cell.angle_alpha   90.00
_cell.angle_beta   90.00
_cell.angle_gamma   90.00
#
_symmetry.space_group_name_H-M   'P 1'
#
loop_
_entity.id
_entity.type
_entity.pdbx_description
1 polymer ?
#
loop_
_entity_poly.entity_id
_entity_poly.type
_entity_poly.pdbx_seq_one_letter_code
_entity_poly.pdbx_strand_id
1 'polypeptide(L)'
;MFNDGVIVEQFGIKTALSIIKDDVKKIEKKNFKNGLKDVSEQLGKAGSVSDFGFDVEQDIMKAIVGEPKDQDVYGKNVVGKDSISLSVKKGVNEINQLLLALYEAYVSNQYRENFDWFDNFSSISDKILISELDNKIIEKINNEGNDVIYWLSIPEVISWELTKCFRYKLKPDSQEYQDIEFDEFKDSLKEEEKNNISIEILKNKKVFQIDIDDKEIKYWFVYKCLYAEIDFNNEKYLLVSGKYYKVDKGYKQKIENEFCVDTSFVLPNWNKPAHENVYNAEVANNDSNYQCLDGGANRSNLIGKGKIEFADLVKSDKYLIHVKKYGASSVLSHLFSQGFVSANLLLTDISFRKKVNSKLKDSHKDVVTEALPNSEEYTIVYAIGTDKNELKLPFFSLVNFRNIKKQLELYKYKVLLIKINRI
;
A
#
# COMPACT_ATOMS: atom_id res chain seq x y z
N MET A 1 -18.71 -29.19 -3.26
CA MET A 1 -17.88 -28.07 -3.74
C MET A 1 -18.31 -27.74 -5.15
N PHE A 2 -18.29 -26.46 -5.54
CA PHE A 2 -18.59 -26.05 -6.90
C PHE A 2 -17.49 -26.50 -7.87
N ASN A 3 -17.84 -26.76 -9.14
CA ASN A 3 -16.87 -27.10 -10.18
C ASN A 3 -15.92 -25.93 -10.47
N ASP A 4 -14.79 -26.26 -11.08
CA ASP A 4 -13.76 -25.28 -11.43
C ASP A 4 -14.29 -24.25 -12.44
N GLY A 5 -13.97 -22.97 -12.22
CA GLY A 5 -14.35 -21.87 -13.12
C GLY A 5 -15.80 -21.42 -13.05
N VAL A 6 -16.62 -21.94 -12.13
CA VAL A 6 -18.05 -21.56 -12.03
C VAL A 6 -18.32 -20.40 -11.06
N ILE A 7 -17.31 -19.97 -10.30
CA ILE A 7 -17.40 -18.80 -9.43
C ILE A 7 -16.70 -17.64 -10.12
N VAL A 8 -17.45 -16.57 -10.33
CA VAL A 8 -16.93 -15.30 -10.87
C VAL A 8 -16.65 -14.38 -9.70
N GLU A 9 -15.38 -14.06 -9.49
CA GLU A 9 -14.98 -13.08 -8.49
C GLU A 9 -15.46 -11.67 -8.87
N GLN A 10 -15.71 -10.82 -7.87
CA GLN A 10 -16.24 -9.46 -8.07
C GLN A 10 -17.57 -9.35 -8.84
N PHE A 11 -18.27 -10.46 -9.11
CA PHE A 11 -19.58 -10.44 -9.78
C PHE A 11 -20.53 -9.44 -9.10
N GLY A 12 -20.67 -9.54 -7.78
CA GLY A 12 -21.58 -8.66 -7.05
C GLY A 12 -21.19 -7.19 -7.07
N ILE A 13 -19.90 -6.84 -7.01
CA ILE A 13 -19.43 -5.45 -7.08
C ILE A 13 -19.77 -4.88 -8.46
N LYS A 14 -19.39 -5.58 -9.54
CA LYS A 14 -19.65 -5.13 -10.91
C LYS A 14 -21.14 -4.96 -11.18
N THR A 15 -21.94 -5.93 -10.76
CA THR A 15 -23.40 -5.87 -10.90
C THR A 15 -24.00 -4.72 -10.09
N ALA A 16 -23.55 -4.54 -8.83
CA ALA A 16 -24.02 -3.44 -7.99
C ALA A 16 -23.70 -2.08 -8.63
N LEU A 17 -22.44 -1.84 -9.03
CA LEU A 17 -22.02 -0.60 -9.69
C LEU A 17 -22.84 -0.29 -10.96
N SER A 18 -23.33 -1.30 -11.66
CA SER A 18 -24.14 -1.12 -12.87
C SER A 18 -25.58 -0.70 -12.58
N ILE A 19 -26.15 -1.09 -11.44
CA ILE A 19 -27.56 -0.86 -11.12
C ILE A 19 -27.81 0.22 -10.07
N ILE A 20 -26.81 0.57 -9.25
CA ILE A 20 -26.95 1.61 -8.24
C ILE A 20 -27.03 3.01 -8.86
N LYS A 21 -27.64 3.92 -8.10
CA LYS A 21 -27.48 5.37 -8.28
C LYS A 21 -26.02 5.74 -7.94
N ASP A 22 -25.64 6.97 -8.28
CA ASP A 22 -24.28 7.46 -8.03
C ASP A 22 -23.94 7.56 -6.54
N ASP A 23 -24.97 7.72 -5.69
CA ASP A 23 -24.83 7.74 -4.24
C ASP A 23 -24.71 6.33 -3.63
N VAL A 24 -23.66 6.17 -2.85
CA VAL A 24 -23.31 4.99 -2.05
C VAL A 24 -23.43 5.28 -0.55
N LYS A 25 -23.70 4.24 0.23
CA LYS A 25 -23.92 4.29 1.69
C LYS A 25 -22.73 3.76 2.47
N LYS A 26 -22.10 2.70 1.95
CA LYS A 26 -20.98 2.02 2.58
C LYS A 26 -20.04 1.49 1.49
N ILE A 27 -18.75 1.54 1.75
CA ILE A 27 -17.75 0.83 0.96
C ILE A 27 -16.82 0.02 1.87
N GLU A 28 -16.29 -1.07 1.33
CA GLU A 28 -15.12 -1.75 1.88
C GLU A 28 -14.01 -1.68 0.82
N LYS A 29 -12.78 -1.32 1.20
CA LYS A 29 -11.66 -1.15 0.28
C LYS A 29 -10.35 -1.63 0.88
N LYS A 30 -9.43 -2.06 0.01
CA LYS A 30 -8.01 -2.19 0.33
C LYS A 30 -7.31 -0.91 -0.10
N ASN A 31 -6.71 -0.22 0.85
CA ASN A 31 -5.96 1.01 0.62
C ASN A 31 -4.47 0.73 0.77
N PHE A 32 -3.65 1.25 -0.15
CA PHE A 32 -2.21 0.98 -0.17
C PHE A 32 -1.36 2.21 0.20
N LYS A 33 -2.02 3.35 0.44
CA LYS A 33 -1.36 4.59 0.85
C LYS A 33 -0.76 4.42 2.23
N ASN A 34 0.57 4.51 2.38
CA ASN A 34 1.25 4.29 3.67
C ASN A 34 1.13 2.86 4.19
N GLY A 35 1.13 1.88 3.27
CA GLY A 35 1.01 0.47 3.57
C GLY A 35 -0.38 -0.08 3.30
N LEU A 36 -0.50 -1.42 3.36
CA LEU A 36 -1.76 -2.13 3.14
C LEU A 36 -2.71 -1.92 4.33
N LYS A 37 -3.89 -1.40 4.06
CA LYS A 37 -4.96 -1.17 5.04
C LYS A 37 -6.27 -1.74 4.55
N ASP A 38 -6.99 -2.38 5.46
CA ASP A 38 -8.40 -2.70 5.30
C ASP A 38 -9.25 -1.56 5.84
N VAL A 39 -10.18 -1.09 5.03
CA VAL A 39 -11.06 0.03 5.39
C VAL A 39 -12.50 -0.37 5.14
N SER A 40 -13.36 -0.17 6.13
CA SER A 40 -14.81 -0.31 6.04
C SER A 40 -15.43 0.96 6.59
N GLU A 41 -16.01 1.75 5.70
CA GLU A 41 -16.55 3.08 6.02
C GLU A 41 -18.02 3.16 5.63
N GLN A 42 -18.80 3.88 6.45
CA GLN A 42 -20.22 4.16 6.20
C GLN A 42 -20.46 5.65 6.39
N LEU A 43 -21.17 6.27 5.45
CA LEU A 43 -21.58 7.66 5.57
C LEU A 43 -22.87 7.79 6.39
N GLY A 44 -23.00 8.89 7.13
CA GLY A 44 -24.23 9.23 7.85
C GLY A 44 -25.40 9.55 6.90
N LYS A 45 -25.09 9.99 5.67
CA LYS A 45 -26.03 10.17 4.56
C LYS A 45 -25.36 9.63 3.29
N ALA A 46 -26.13 9.02 2.40
CA ALA A 46 -25.60 8.56 1.12
C ALA A 46 -24.92 9.71 0.35
N GLY A 47 -23.82 9.40 -0.33
CA GLY A 47 -23.01 10.35 -1.08
C GLY A 47 -22.14 9.64 -2.11
N SER A 48 -21.25 10.34 -2.78
CA SER A 48 -20.39 9.78 -3.82
C SER A 48 -19.30 8.84 -3.27
N VAL A 49 -18.68 8.04 -4.14
CA VAL A 49 -17.51 7.22 -3.79
C VAL A 49 -16.34 8.09 -3.31
N SER A 50 -16.20 9.30 -3.84
CA SER A 50 -15.16 10.26 -3.43
C SER A 50 -15.34 10.77 -1.99
N ASP A 51 -16.56 10.78 -1.45
CA ASP A 51 -16.83 11.18 -0.06
C ASP A 51 -16.22 10.21 0.97
N PHE A 52 -15.86 8.99 0.54
CA PHE A 52 -15.10 8.02 1.33
C PHE A 52 -13.58 8.17 1.17
N GLY A 53 -13.12 9.24 0.50
CA GLY A 53 -11.72 9.41 0.14
C GLY A 53 -11.17 8.22 -0.66
N PHE A 54 -12.00 7.61 -1.51
CA PHE A 54 -11.58 6.52 -2.39
C PHE A 54 -10.61 7.05 -3.44
N ASP A 55 -9.39 6.53 -3.43
CA ASP A 55 -8.36 6.90 -4.40
C ASP A 55 -8.41 5.92 -5.58
N VAL A 56 -8.93 6.38 -6.73
CA VAL A 56 -9.11 5.55 -7.94
C VAL A 56 -7.79 5.00 -8.52
N GLU A 57 -6.65 5.60 -8.15
CA GLU A 57 -5.33 5.12 -8.57
C GLU A 57 -4.77 4.07 -7.57
N GLN A 58 -5.20 4.09 -6.30
CA GLN A 58 -4.57 3.28 -5.25
C GLN A 58 -5.49 2.27 -4.56
N ASP A 59 -6.80 2.45 -4.57
CA ASP A 59 -7.73 1.64 -3.79
C ASP A 59 -8.32 0.50 -4.62
N ILE A 60 -8.39 -0.70 -4.02
CA ILE A 60 -9.13 -1.83 -4.58
C ILE A 60 -10.46 -1.95 -3.85
N MET A 61 -11.57 -1.83 -4.58
CA MET A 61 -12.91 -2.00 -4.03
C MET A 61 -13.18 -3.46 -3.65
N LYS A 62 -13.64 -3.69 -2.43
CA LYS A 62 -13.98 -5.01 -1.87
C LYS A 62 -15.46 -5.19 -1.61
N ALA A 63 -16.16 -4.11 -1.29
CA ALA A 63 -17.61 -4.11 -1.20
C ALA A 63 -18.17 -2.72 -1.48
N ILE A 64 -19.44 -2.70 -1.90
CA ILE A 64 -20.21 -1.48 -2.08
C ILE A 64 -21.65 -1.72 -1.65
N VAL A 65 -22.25 -0.69 -1.03
CA VAL A 65 -23.68 -0.66 -0.70
C VAL A 65 -24.26 0.61 -1.27
N GLY A 66 -25.29 0.48 -2.09
CA GLY A 66 -25.97 1.60 -2.73
C GLY A 66 -27.46 1.34 -2.91
N GLU A 67 -28.18 2.39 -3.30
CA GLU A 67 -29.58 2.26 -3.72
C GLU A 67 -29.64 1.99 -5.21
N PRO A 68 -30.40 0.98 -5.68
CA PRO A 68 -30.58 0.74 -7.10
C PRO A 68 -31.40 1.87 -7.74
N LYS A 69 -31.15 2.12 -9.03
CA LYS A 69 -31.95 3.00 -9.89
C LYS A 69 -33.39 2.46 -10.00
N ASP A 70 -33.54 1.15 -10.18
CA ASP A 70 -34.82 0.44 -10.18
C ASP A 70 -35.05 -0.29 -8.85
N GLN A 71 -35.80 0.34 -7.94
CA GLN A 71 -36.08 -0.23 -6.62
C GLN A 71 -37.19 -1.29 -6.64
N ASP A 72 -38.00 -1.35 -7.69
CA ASP A 72 -39.05 -2.36 -7.82
C ASP A 72 -38.45 -3.72 -8.20
N VAL A 73 -37.40 -3.70 -9.03
CA VAL A 73 -36.68 -4.91 -9.43
C VAL A 73 -35.71 -5.38 -8.35
N TYR A 74 -34.87 -4.48 -7.83
CA TYR A 74 -33.71 -4.83 -7.01
C TYR A 74 -33.88 -4.56 -5.50
N GLY A 75 -35.02 -3.97 -5.09
CA GLY A 75 -35.30 -3.60 -3.71
C GLY A 75 -34.64 -2.29 -3.31
N LYS A 76 -34.59 -1.98 -2.00
CA LYS A 76 -34.11 -0.67 -1.53
C LYS A 76 -32.60 -0.53 -1.44
N ASN A 77 -31.89 -1.63 -1.24
CA ASN A 77 -30.44 -1.63 -1.09
C ASN A 77 -29.84 -2.83 -1.84
N VAL A 78 -28.72 -2.57 -2.50
CA VAL A 78 -27.89 -3.59 -3.14
C VAL A 78 -26.56 -3.63 -2.40
N VAL A 79 -26.11 -4.83 -2.05
CA VAL A 79 -24.77 -5.07 -1.52
C VAL A 79 -23.98 -5.86 -2.55
N GLY A 80 -22.95 -5.23 -3.10
CA GLY A 80 -22.00 -5.87 -4.01
C GLY A 80 -20.74 -6.30 -3.27
N LYS A 81 -20.40 -7.59 -3.32
CA LYS A 81 -19.10 -8.18 -2.95
C LYS A 81 -18.70 -9.14 -4.09
N ASP A 82 -17.99 -10.24 -3.79
CA ASP A 82 -17.93 -11.34 -4.77
C ASP A 82 -19.34 -11.82 -5.14
N SER A 83 -20.22 -11.94 -4.16
CA SER A 83 -21.65 -12.17 -4.34
C SER A 83 -22.45 -10.86 -4.40
N ILE A 84 -23.63 -10.90 -5.03
CA ILE A 84 -24.63 -9.84 -4.88
C ILE A 84 -25.67 -10.25 -3.84
N SER A 85 -26.04 -9.32 -2.96
CA SER A 85 -27.09 -9.52 -1.95
C SER A 85 -28.12 -8.39 -2.04
N LEU A 86 -29.39 -8.78 -2.02
CA LEU A 86 -30.56 -7.91 -2.18
C LEU A 86 -31.61 -8.27 -1.14
N SER A 87 -32.47 -7.31 -0.78
CA SER A 87 -33.68 -7.56 0.01
C SER A 87 -34.91 -7.16 -0.81
N VAL A 88 -35.57 -8.16 -1.39
CA VAL A 88 -36.71 -7.99 -2.30
C VAL A 88 -37.93 -8.75 -1.82
N LYS A 89 -39.13 -8.23 -2.08
CA LYS A 89 -40.40 -8.90 -1.80
C LYS A 89 -40.92 -9.53 -3.09
N LYS A 90 -40.33 -10.67 -3.48
CA LYS A 90 -40.67 -11.42 -4.71
C LYS A 90 -41.08 -12.86 -4.39
N GLY A 91 -42.05 -13.38 -5.13
CA GLY A 91 -42.42 -14.79 -5.08
C GLY A 91 -41.41 -15.68 -5.81
N VAL A 92 -41.47 -16.99 -5.56
CA VAL A 92 -40.57 -17.99 -6.20
C VAL A 92 -40.63 -17.92 -7.74
N ASN A 93 -41.81 -17.63 -8.30
CA ASN A 93 -42.02 -17.52 -9.75
C ASN A 93 -41.31 -16.33 -10.40
N GLU A 94 -40.93 -15.31 -9.62
CA GLU A 94 -40.28 -14.09 -10.09
C GLU A 94 -38.75 -14.16 -9.98
N ILE A 95 -38.21 -15.19 -9.30
CA ILE A 95 -36.77 -15.34 -9.07
C ILE A 95 -36.00 -15.47 -10.39
N ASN A 96 -36.54 -16.21 -11.36
CA ASN A 96 -35.88 -16.35 -12.67
C ASN A 96 -35.70 -15.00 -13.39
N GLN A 97 -36.72 -14.14 -13.34
CA GLN A 97 -36.64 -12.80 -13.95
C GLN A 97 -35.62 -11.92 -13.23
N LEU A 98 -35.57 -11.99 -11.89
CA LEU A 98 -34.56 -11.27 -11.11
C LEU A 98 -33.13 -11.74 -11.44
N LEU A 99 -32.90 -13.05 -11.56
CA LEU A 99 -31.59 -13.60 -11.90
C LEU A 99 -31.14 -13.17 -13.29
N LEU A 100 -32.05 -13.16 -14.27
CA LEU A 100 -31.77 -12.62 -15.61
C LEU A 100 -31.41 -11.14 -15.56
N ALA A 101 -32.19 -10.32 -14.84
CA ALA A 101 -31.91 -8.88 -14.70
C ALA A 101 -30.56 -8.60 -14.01
N LEU A 102 -30.14 -9.44 -13.05
CA LEU A 102 -28.81 -9.34 -12.42
C LEU A 102 -27.69 -9.77 -13.37
N TYR A 103 -27.92 -10.80 -14.17
CA TYR A 103 -26.96 -11.24 -15.17
C TYR A 103 -26.79 -10.21 -16.29
N GLU A 104 -27.89 -9.63 -16.78
CA GLU A 104 -27.89 -8.53 -17.75
C GLU A 104 -27.10 -7.33 -17.22
N ALA A 105 -27.32 -6.93 -15.96
CA ALA A 105 -26.54 -5.89 -15.32
C ALA A 105 -25.05 -6.23 -15.22
N TYR A 106 -24.70 -7.48 -14.87
CA TYR A 106 -23.32 -7.95 -14.79
C TYR A 106 -22.58 -7.89 -16.14
N VAL A 107 -23.23 -8.33 -17.23
CA VAL A 107 -22.63 -8.33 -18.57
C VAL A 107 -22.66 -6.94 -19.20
N SER A 108 -23.48 -6.02 -18.68
CA SER A 108 -23.49 -4.63 -19.09
C SER A 108 -22.15 -3.95 -18.80
N ASN A 109 -21.86 -2.91 -19.58
CA ASN A 109 -20.74 -2.01 -19.35
C ASN A 109 -21.19 -0.69 -18.69
N GLN A 110 -22.41 -0.64 -18.16
CA GLN A 110 -23.02 0.61 -17.69
C GLN A 110 -22.25 1.23 -16.51
N TYR A 111 -21.66 0.40 -15.64
CA TYR A 111 -20.82 0.90 -14.55
C TYR A 111 -19.67 1.78 -15.03
N ARG A 112 -19.14 1.58 -16.25
CA ARG A 112 -18.01 2.34 -16.78
C ARG A 112 -18.32 3.82 -17.01
N GLU A 113 -19.59 4.21 -17.04
CA GLU A 113 -19.97 5.63 -17.14
C GLU A 113 -19.46 6.43 -15.93
N ASN A 114 -19.50 5.84 -14.74
CA ASN A 114 -19.16 6.50 -13.47
C ASN A 114 -18.01 5.82 -12.70
N PHE A 115 -17.65 4.60 -13.10
CA PHE A 115 -16.75 3.70 -12.37
C PHE A 115 -15.79 2.93 -13.30
N ASP A 116 -15.34 3.55 -14.40
CA ASP A 116 -14.36 2.96 -15.33
C ASP A 116 -13.06 2.53 -14.64
N TRP A 117 -12.62 3.28 -13.63
CA TRP A 117 -11.48 2.99 -12.78
C TRP A 117 -11.57 1.65 -12.04
N PHE A 118 -12.77 1.05 -11.91
CA PHE A 118 -12.93 -0.28 -11.30
C PHE A 118 -12.10 -1.34 -12.05
N ASP A 119 -11.93 -1.18 -13.36
CA ASP A 119 -11.19 -2.12 -14.20
C ASP A 119 -9.66 -2.00 -14.04
N ASN A 120 -9.16 -0.97 -13.35
CA ASN A 120 -7.72 -0.81 -13.05
C ASN A 120 -7.15 -2.03 -12.32
N PHE A 121 -7.99 -2.73 -11.53
CA PHE A 121 -7.64 -3.93 -10.77
C PHE A 121 -8.70 -5.03 -10.97
N SER A 122 -8.53 -5.81 -12.04
CA SER A 122 -9.48 -6.86 -12.40
C SER A 122 -9.14 -8.18 -11.72
N SER A 123 -10.11 -8.84 -11.07
CA SER A 123 -9.89 -10.15 -10.45
C SER A 123 -9.56 -11.24 -11.49
N ILE A 124 -8.77 -12.23 -11.08
CA ILE A 124 -8.37 -13.38 -11.90
C ILE A 124 -8.99 -14.64 -11.34
N SER A 125 -9.67 -15.40 -12.19
CA SER A 125 -10.25 -16.71 -11.87
C SER A 125 -9.64 -17.87 -12.67
N ASP A 126 -8.73 -17.59 -13.61
CA ASP A 126 -8.02 -18.62 -14.39
C ASP A 126 -7.05 -19.37 -13.49
N LYS A 127 -7.34 -20.65 -13.24
CA LYS A 127 -6.54 -21.50 -12.37
C LYS A 127 -5.14 -21.80 -12.91
N ILE A 128 -4.98 -21.89 -14.23
CA ILE A 128 -3.67 -22.15 -14.84
C ILE A 128 -2.77 -20.95 -14.56
N LEU A 129 -3.28 -19.75 -14.86
CA LEU A 129 -2.56 -18.51 -14.57
C LEU A 129 -2.28 -18.35 -13.07
N ILE A 130 -3.26 -18.62 -12.20
CA ILE A 130 -3.06 -18.59 -10.74
C ILE A 130 -1.94 -19.54 -10.30
N SER A 131 -1.89 -20.76 -10.85
CA SER A 131 -0.82 -21.71 -10.56
C SER A 131 0.55 -21.25 -11.07
N GLU A 132 0.61 -20.62 -12.24
CA GLU A 132 1.86 -20.02 -12.76
C GLU A 132 2.36 -18.87 -11.86
N LEU A 133 1.45 -18.01 -11.40
CA LEU A 133 1.75 -16.92 -10.48
C LEU A 133 2.19 -17.44 -9.11
N ASP A 134 1.49 -18.45 -8.56
CA ASP A 134 1.89 -19.13 -7.33
C ASP A 134 3.32 -19.70 -7.47
N ASN A 135 3.64 -20.34 -8.60
CA ASN A 135 4.99 -20.85 -8.87
C ASN A 135 6.04 -19.75 -8.90
N LYS A 136 5.73 -18.57 -9.46
CA LYS A 136 6.64 -17.41 -9.46
C LYS A 136 6.92 -16.88 -8.06
N ILE A 137 5.91 -16.84 -7.19
CA ILE A 137 6.09 -16.50 -5.78
C ILE A 137 7.03 -17.51 -5.10
N ILE A 138 6.78 -18.81 -5.29
CA ILE A 138 7.58 -19.87 -4.68
C ILE A 138 9.04 -19.85 -5.16
N GLU A 139 9.25 -19.68 -6.47
CA GLU A 139 10.58 -19.50 -7.07
C GLU A 139 11.32 -18.34 -6.40
N LYS A 140 10.64 -17.20 -6.21
CA LYS A 140 11.22 -16.03 -5.53
C LYS A 140 11.57 -16.32 -4.06
N ILE A 141 10.68 -17.00 -3.32
CA ILE A 141 10.88 -17.31 -1.89
C ILE A 141 12.10 -18.23 -1.67
N ASN A 142 12.32 -19.18 -2.58
CA ASN A 142 13.36 -20.19 -2.43
C ASN A 142 14.71 -19.81 -3.09
N ASN A 143 14.69 -19.10 -4.22
CA ASN A 143 15.89 -18.90 -5.07
C ASN A 143 16.31 -17.43 -5.27
N GLU A 144 15.67 -16.48 -4.59
CA GLU A 144 15.99 -15.04 -4.68
C GLU A 144 15.99 -14.45 -6.12
N GLY A 145 14.81 -14.03 -6.63
CA GLY A 145 14.67 -13.28 -7.90
C GLY A 145 14.40 -11.77 -7.73
N ASN A 146 14.18 -11.02 -8.82
CA ASN A 146 13.77 -9.60 -8.75
C ASN A 146 12.34 -9.33 -9.22
N ASP A 147 11.64 -10.34 -9.74
CA ASP A 147 10.36 -10.20 -10.44
C ASP A 147 9.14 -10.29 -9.52
N VAL A 148 9.37 -10.57 -8.23
CA VAL A 148 8.33 -10.68 -7.22
C VAL A 148 8.72 -9.94 -5.94
N ILE A 149 7.79 -9.15 -5.43
CA ILE A 149 7.87 -8.49 -4.12
C ILE A 149 6.77 -9.08 -3.25
N TYR A 150 7.05 -9.48 -2.02
CA TYR A 150 6.05 -10.09 -1.15
C TYR A 150 6.29 -9.80 0.33
N TRP A 151 5.23 -9.87 1.14
CA TRP A 151 5.27 -9.79 2.61
C TRP A 151 3.96 -10.36 3.20
N LEU A 152 3.88 -10.50 4.53
CA LEU A 152 2.65 -10.89 5.21
C LEU A 152 1.89 -9.69 5.76
N SER A 153 0.57 -9.73 5.70
CA SER A 153 -0.33 -8.72 6.25
C SER A 153 -1.65 -9.36 6.68
N ILE A 154 -2.21 -8.88 7.79
CA ILE A 154 -3.50 -9.38 8.30
C ILE A 154 -4.57 -9.08 7.23
N PRO A 155 -5.35 -10.08 6.79
CA PRO A 155 -6.13 -9.94 5.56
C PRO A 155 -7.45 -9.18 5.73
N GLU A 156 -7.77 -8.70 6.93
CA GLU A 156 -9.02 -8.04 7.30
C GLU A 156 -8.89 -7.24 8.61
N VAL A 157 -9.85 -6.34 8.89
CA VAL A 157 -9.91 -5.59 10.15
C VAL A 157 -10.18 -6.53 11.33
N ILE A 158 -9.42 -6.35 12.42
CA ILE A 158 -9.54 -7.14 13.66
C ILE A 158 -9.80 -6.25 14.89
N SER A 159 -10.34 -6.86 15.93
CA SER A 159 -10.50 -6.27 17.27
C SER A 159 -9.20 -6.37 18.07
N TRP A 160 -8.41 -5.29 18.08
CA TRP A 160 -7.16 -5.22 18.83
C TRP A 160 -7.36 -5.26 20.34
N GLU A 161 -8.51 -4.80 20.84
CA GLU A 161 -8.90 -4.86 22.26
C GLU A 161 -9.00 -6.30 22.80
N LEU A 162 -9.18 -7.27 21.91
CA LEU A 162 -9.18 -8.70 22.25
C LEU A 162 -7.82 -9.36 21.99
N THR A 163 -6.90 -8.68 21.29
CA THR A 163 -5.67 -9.29 20.77
C THR A 163 -4.51 -9.11 21.74
N LYS A 164 -3.98 -10.23 22.25
CA LYS A 164 -2.70 -10.25 22.98
C LYS A 164 -1.52 -10.31 22.00
N CYS A 165 -1.56 -11.23 21.04
CA CYS A 165 -0.46 -11.49 20.10
C CYS A 165 -0.89 -12.36 18.91
N PHE A 166 0.06 -12.62 18.00
CA PHE A 166 -0.03 -13.60 16.93
C PHE A 166 0.92 -14.77 17.15
N ARG A 167 0.54 -15.95 16.65
CA ARG A 167 1.38 -17.16 16.65
C ARG A 167 1.27 -17.89 15.32
N TYR A 168 2.34 -18.56 14.90
CA TYR A 168 2.34 -19.49 13.75
C TYR A 168 2.10 -20.96 14.14
N LYS A 169 2.03 -21.23 15.46
CA LYS A 169 1.76 -22.55 16.07
C LYS A 169 0.86 -22.36 17.28
N LEU A 170 -0.06 -23.30 17.53
CA LEU A 170 -1.01 -23.23 18.64
C LEU A 170 -0.51 -23.86 19.95
N LYS A 171 0.78 -24.15 20.08
CA LYS A 171 1.32 -24.76 21.30
C LYS A 171 1.50 -23.68 22.38
N PRO A 172 1.29 -23.99 23.68
CA PRO A 172 1.43 -23.02 24.77
C PRO A 172 2.76 -22.25 24.76
N ASP A 173 3.87 -22.92 24.47
CA ASP A 173 5.22 -22.33 24.47
C ASP A 173 5.64 -21.75 23.09
N SER A 174 4.68 -21.50 22.19
CA SER A 174 5.01 -20.94 20.87
C SER A 174 5.38 -19.47 20.99
N GLN A 175 6.39 -19.05 20.23
CA GLN A 175 6.79 -17.66 20.13
C GLN A 175 5.59 -16.76 19.82
N GLU A 176 5.48 -15.67 20.59
CA GLU A 176 4.46 -14.65 20.43
C GLU A 176 5.02 -13.48 19.62
N TYR A 177 4.22 -12.99 18.68
CA TYR A 177 4.55 -11.88 17.81
C TYR A 177 3.52 -10.76 17.95
N GLN A 178 3.96 -9.52 17.86
CA GLN A 178 3.08 -8.35 17.92
C GLN A 178 2.52 -7.96 16.55
N ASP A 179 3.18 -8.40 15.48
CA ASP A 179 2.74 -8.30 14.09
C ASP A 179 3.09 -9.61 13.37
N ILE A 180 2.84 -9.68 12.06
CA ILE A 180 3.15 -10.87 11.25
C ILE A 180 4.21 -10.55 10.21
N GLU A 181 5.38 -11.19 10.33
CA GLU A 181 6.43 -11.08 9.33
C GLU A 181 6.70 -12.41 8.63
N PHE A 182 7.08 -12.34 7.35
CA PHE A 182 7.35 -13.55 6.57
C PHE A 182 8.56 -14.33 7.08
N ASP A 183 9.61 -13.63 7.53
CA ASP A 183 10.82 -14.27 8.03
C ASP A 183 10.56 -15.00 9.35
N GLU A 184 9.76 -14.40 10.25
CA GLU A 184 9.28 -15.05 11.47
C GLU A 184 8.42 -16.29 11.17
N PHE A 185 7.56 -16.19 10.15
CA PHE A 185 6.82 -17.35 9.66
C PHE A 185 7.78 -18.44 9.16
N LYS A 186 8.76 -18.09 8.33
CA LYS A 186 9.76 -19.02 7.79
C LYS A 186 10.57 -19.69 8.89
N ASP A 187 10.97 -18.95 9.91
CA ASP A 187 11.68 -19.47 11.08
C ASP A 187 10.80 -20.36 11.97
N SER A 188 9.48 -20.20 11.89
CA SER A 188 8.54 -21.09 12.57
C SER A 188 8.41 -22.46 11.88
N LEU A 189 8.83 -22.62 10.63
CA LEU A 189 8.72 -23.89 9.89
C LEU A 189 9.72 -24.94 10.40
N LYS A 190 9.50 -26.20 10.03
CA LYS A 190 10.53 -27.25 10.22
C LYS A 190 11.67 -27.03 9.22
N GLU A 191 12.89 -27.47 9.53
CA GLU A 191 14.06 -27.30 8.64
C GLU A 191 13.82 -27.81 7.21
N GLU A 192 13.17 -28.96 7.06
CA GLU A 192 12.79 -29.53 5.75
C GLU A 192 11.86 -28.61 4.95
N GLU A 193 10.88 -27.99 5.63
CA GLU A 193 9.92 -27.04 5.04
C GLU A 193 10.57 -25.69 4.72
N LYS A 194 11.51 -25.24 5.57
CA LYS A 194 12.22 -23.96 5.44
C LYS A 194 13.15 -23.93 4.23
N ASN A 195 13.76 -25.07 3.90
CA ASN A 195 14.68 -25.20 2.77
C ASN A 195 13.96 -25.29 1.41
N ASN A 196 12.67 -25.64 1.38
CA ASN A 196 11.88 -25.72 0.16
C ASN A 196 10.42 -25.40 0.47
N ILE A 197 10.10 -24.11 0.57
CA ILE A 197 8.73 -23.67 0.83
C ILE A 197 7.90 -23.95 -0.44
N SER A 198 6.79 -24.67 -0.29
CA SER A 198 5.84 -24.93 -1.38
C SER A 198 4.57 -24.10 -1.20
N ILE A 199 3.76 -24.02 -2.26
CA ILE A 199 2.49 -23.30 -2.20
C ILE A 199 1.50 -23.96 -1.24
N GLU A 200 1.55 -25.28 -1.13
CA GLU A 200 0.75 -26.08 -0.20
C GLU A 200 1.10 -25.75 1.25
N ILE A 201 2.38 -25.48 1.56
CA ILE A 201 2.77 -25.01 2.88
C ILE A 201 2.06 -23.69 3.20
N LEU A 202 2.10 -22.72 2.29
CA LEU A 202 1.42 -21.42 2.48
C LEU A 202 -0.10 -21.58 2.61
N LYS A 203 -0.70 -22.50 1.83
CA LYS A 203 -2.15 -22.76 1.85
C LYS A 203 -2.62 -23.56 3.07
N ASN A 204 -1.74 -24.28 3.76
CA ASN A 204 -2.10 -25.13 4.90
C ASN A 204 -1.66 -24.56 6.26
N LYS A 205 -0.55 -23.82 6.32
CA LYS A 205 -0.07 -23.19 7.55
C LYS A 205 -0.94 -22.01 7.93
N LYS A 206 -0.99 -21.72 9.23
CA LYS A 206 -1.91 -20.74 9.80
C LYS A 206 -1.17 -19.68 10.61
N VAL A 207 -1.76 -18.50 10.60
CA VAL A 207 -1.52 -17.41 11.53
C VAL A 207 -2.69 -17.38 12.50
N PHE A 208 -2.42 -17.45 13.79
CA PHE A 208 -3.44 -17.44 14.85
C PHE A 208 -3.43 -16.11 15.57
N GLN A 209 -4.61 -15.54 15.80
CA GLN A 209 -4.82 -14.41 16.69
C GLN A 209 -5.17 -14.95 18.08
N ILE A 210 -4.43 -14.52 19.09
CA ILE A 210 -4.51 -15.06 20.45
C ILE A 210 -4.99 -13.98 21.42
N ASP A 211 -5.86 -14.35 22.36
CA ASP A 211 -6.36 -13.47 23.42
C ASP A 211 -5.46 -13.47 24.68
N ILE A 212 -5.85 -12.69 25.69
CA ILE A 212 -5.11 -12.57 26.95
C ILE A 212 -5.06 -13.87 27.77
N ASP A 213 -6.02 -14.78 27.56
CA ASP A 213 -6.12 -16.08 28.21
C ASP A 213 -5.41 -17.19 27.40
N ASP A 214 -4.59 -16.81 26.41
CA ASP A 214 -3.89 -17.71 25.49
C ASP A 214 -4.80 -18.58 24.61
N LYS A 215 -6.06 -18.16 24.41
CA LYS A 215 -7.01 -18.85 23.54
C LYS A 215 -6.98 -18.28 22.13
N GLU A 216 -7.24 -19.16 21.17
CA GLU A 216 -7.44 -18.78 19.78
C GLU A 216 -8.75 -17.99 19.62
N ILE A 217 -8.65 -16.76 19.14
CA ILE A 217 -9.81 -15.98 18.69
C ILE A 217 -10.22 -16.42 17.29
N LYS A 218 -9.24 -16.50 16.39
CA LYS A 218 -9.39 -16.89 14.99
C LYS A 218 -8.05 -17.25 14.37
N TYR A 219 -8.10 -17.72 13.13
CA TYR A 219 -6.93 -17.96 12.30
C TYR A 219 -7.13 -17.56 10.85
N TRP A 220 -6.01 -17.40 10.15
CA TRP A 220 -5.96 -17.27 8.70
C TRP A 220 -4.90 -18.20 8.14
N PHE A 221 -5.10 -18.71 6.93
CA PHE A 221 -4.02 -19.37 6.20
C PHE A 221 -2.97 -18.34 5.82
N VAL A 222 -1.69 -18.72 5.86
CA VAL A 222 -0.57 -17.84 5.50
C VAL A 222 -0.74 -17.32 4.08
N TYR A 223 -1.27 -18.13 3.16
CA TYR A 223 -1.61 -17.71 1.80
C TYR A 223 -2.62 -16.55 1.75
N LYS A 224 -3.59 -16.50 2.68
CA LYS A 224 -4.53 -15.36 2.77
C LYS A 224 -3.82 -14.12 3.31
N CYS A 225 -2.84 -14.28 4.19
CA CYS A 225 -2.03 -13.17 4.70
C CYS A 225 -0.97 -12.70 3.70
N LEU A 226 -0.68 -13.48 2.66
CA LEU A 226 0.37 -13.15 1.71
C LEU A 226 -0.07 -12.02 0.78
N TYR A 227 0.74 -10.97 0.76
CA TYR A 227 0.74 -9.98 -0.30
C TYR A 227 1.86 -10.30 -1.28
N ALA A 228 1.59 -10.17 -2.58
CA ALA A 228 2.64 -10.22 -3.60
C ALA A 228 2.36 -9.28 -4.78
N GLU A 229 3.43 -8.73 -5.36
CA GLU A 229 3.44 -8.08 -6.68
C GLU A 229 4.30 -8.91 -7.61
N ILE A 230 3.79 -9.22 -8.80
CA ILE A 230 4.42 -10.15 -9.74
C ILE A 230 4.44 -9.50 -11.12
N ASP A 231 5.63 -9.35 -11.69
CA ASP A 231 5.80 -9.06 -13.11
C ASP A 231 5.91 -10.38 -13.89
N PHE A 232 4.95 -10.65 -14.77
CA PHE A 232 4.91 -11.88 -15.57
C PHE A 232 4.36 -11.59 -16.96
N ASN A 233 5.07 -12.03 -18.01
CA ASN A 233 4.68 -11.81 -19.42
C ASN A 233 4.35 -10.35 -19.77
N ASN A 234 5.13 -9.39 -19.26
CA ASN A 234 4.94 -7.93 -19.38
C ASN A 234 3.68 -7.37 -18.71
N GLU A 235 2.90 -8.21 -18.04
CA GLU A 235 1.75 -7.84 -17.24
C GLU A 235 2.14 -7.76 -15.76
N LYS A 236 1.31 -7.08 -14.98
CA LYS A 236 1.53 -6.91 -13.53
C LYS A 236 0.35 -7.48 -12.76
N TYR A 237 0.67 -8.28 -11.76
CA TYR A 237 -0.29 -9.01 -10.96
C TYR A 237 -0.10 -8.72 -9.48
N LEU A 238 -1.19 -8.73 -8.73
CA LEU A 238 -1.22 -8.50 -7.29
C LEU A 238 -1.91 -9.68 -6.61
N LEU A 239 -1.29 -10.26 -5.57
CA LEU A 239 -1.95 -11.16 -4.63
C LEU A 239 -2.34 -10.36 -3.39
N VAL A 240 -3.63 -10.29 -3.08
CA VAL A 240 -4.14 -9.53 -1.92
C VAL A 240 -5.26 -10.33 -1.25
N SER A 241 -5.10 -10.62 0.05
CA SER A 241 -6.07 -11.41 0.82
C SER A 241 -6.41 -12.76 0.17
N GLY A 242 -5.43 -13.42 -0.43
CA GLY A 242 -5.58 -14.71 -1.13
C GLY A 242 -6.25 -14.65 -2.51
N LYS A 243 -6.38 -13.45 -3.10
CA LYS A 243 -6.99 -13.24 -4.43
C LYS A 243 -6.02 -12.53 -5.37
N TYR A 244 -6.01 -12.96 -6.63
CA TYR A 244 -5.21 -12.34 -7.68
C TYR A 244 -5.96 -11.24 -8.42
N TYR A 245 -5.27 -10.13 -8.69
CA TYR A 245 -5.74 -9.03 -9.51
C TYR A 245 -4.73 -8.77 -10.62
N LYS A 246 -5.22 -8.56 -11.84
CA LYS A 246 -4.44 -8.01 -12.95
C LYS A 246 -4.53 -6.49 -12.90
N VAL A 247 -3.38 -5.83 -12.97
CA VAL A 247 -3.32 -4.37 -13.16
C VAL A 247 -3.58 -4.06 -14.63
N ASP A 248 -4.47 -3.10 -14.92
CA ASP A 248 -4.70 -2.67 -16.30
C ASP A 248 -3.39 -2.21 -16.98
N LYS A 249 -3.19 -2.59 -18.23
CA LYS A 249 -1.95 -2.34 -18.96
C LYS A 249 -1.76 -0.85 -19.27
N GLY A 250 -2.83 -0.16 -19.66
CA GLY A 250 -2.78 1.28 -19.94
C GLY A 250 -2.49 2.07 -18.66
N TYR A 251 -3.13 1.68 -17.57
CA TYR A 251 -2.90 2.22 -16.25
C TYR A 251 -1.45 1.98 -15.79
N LYS A 252 -0.95 0.74 -15.87
CA LYS A 252 0.45 0.40 -15.55
C LYS A 252 1.43 1.28 -16.33
N GLN A 253 1.26 1.39 -17.66
CA GLN A 253 2.14 2.19 -18.50
C GLN A 253 2.08 3.68 -18.16
N LYS A 254 0.89 4.22 -17.89
CA LYS A 254 0.70 5.61 -17.42
C LYS A 254 1.51 5.86 -16.14
N ILE A 255 1.49 4.92 -15.19
CA ILE A 255 2.23 5.02 -13.93
C ILE A 255 3.74 4.91 -14.16
N GLU A 256 4.21 3.93 -14.94
CA GLU A 256 5.64 3.66 -15.17
C GLU A 256 6.31 4.74 -16.04
N ASN A 257 5.62 5.32 -17.01
CA ASN A 257 6.18 6.39 -17.86
C ASN A 257 6.47 7.69 -17.08
N GLU A 258 5.80 7.91 -15.95
CA GLU A 258 6.04 9.07 -15.08
C GLU A 258 7.14 8.79 -14.03
N PHE A 259 7.64 7.55 -13.96
CA PHE A 259 8.74 7.17 -13.08
C PHE A 259 10.09 7.53 -13.69
N CYS A 260 10.89 8.30 -12.98
CA CYS A 260 12.25 8.60 -13.37
C CYS A 260 13.14 8.68 -12.14
N VAL A 261 14.28 7.97 -12.18
CA VAL A 261 15.35 8.12 -11.21
C VAL A 261 16.30 9.18 -11.73
N ASP A 262 16.49 10.24 -10.97
CA ASP A 262 17.38 11.33 -11.31
C ASP A 262 18.84 10.90 -11.11
N THR A 263 19.67 11.14 -12.13
CA THR A 263 21.11 10.82 -12.12
C THR A 263 22.00 12.06 -12.02
N SER A 264 21.41 13.26 -11.99
CA SER A 264 22.13 14.53 -11.91
C SER A 264 22.52 14.87 -10.46
N PHE A 265 21.74 14.39 -9.48
CA PHE A 265 22.05 14.53 -8.06
C PHE A 265 22.52 13.18 -7.50
N VAL A 266 23.76 13.13 -6.99
CA VAL A 266 24.40 11.89 -6.52
C VAL A 266 24.84 12.07 -5.07
N LEU A 267 24.50 11.10 -4.23
CA LEU A 267 25.02 10.98 -2.86
C LEU A 267 26.11 9.90 -2.79
N PRO A 268 27.02 9.96 -1.79
CA PRO A 268 28.05 8.94 -1.61
C PRO A 268 27.48 7.53 -1.47
N ASN A 269 28.27 6.51 -1.83
CA ASN A 269 27.89 5.11 -1.63
C ASN A 269 27.64 4.82 -0.14
N TRP A 270 26.68 3.93 0.14
CA TRP A 270 26.31 3.54 1.49
C TRP A 270 26.89 2.15 1.81
N ASN A 271 27.95 2.13 2.60
CA ASN A 271 28.68 0.91 2.96
C ASN A 271 27.85 -0.02 3.87
N LYS A 272 27.77 -1.31 3.53
CA LYS A 272 27.17 -2.34 4.38
C LYS A 272 28.11 -2.71 5.54
N PRO A 273 27.59 -3.06 6.73
CA PRO A 273 26.18 -3.16 7.12
C PRO A 273 25.64 -1.86 7.78
N ALA A 274 26.19 -0.68 7.47
CA ALA A 274 25.87 0.55 8.18
C ALA A 274 24.36 0.86 8.16
N HIS A 275 23.87 1.38 9.28
CA HIS A 275 22.48 1.79 9.45
C HIS A 275 22.26 3.21 8.87
N GLU A 276 21.01 3.58 8.60
CA GLU A 276 20.62 4.84 7.93
C GLU A 276 21.18 6.09 8.61
N ASN A 277 21.04 6.16 9.93
CA ASN A 277 21.59 7.23 10.77
C ASN A 277 23.11 7.34 10.70
N VAL A 278 23.83 6.22 10.58
CA VAL A 278 25.30 6.22 10.45
C VAL A 278 25.69 6.81 9.10
N TYR A 279 25.02 6.36 8.03
CA TYR A 279 25.23 6.89 6.69
C TYR A 279 24.96 8.41 6.62
N ASN A 280 23.83 8.86 7.16
CA ASN A 280 23.47 10.29 7.18
C ASN A 280 24.53 11.12 7.94
N ALA A 281 25.01 10.63 9.08
CA ALA A 281 26.08 11.29 9.82
C ALA A 281 27.40 11.33 9.02
N GLU A 282 27.79 10.24 8.35
CA GLU A 282 28.99 10.19 7.50
C GLU A 282 28.94 11.19 6.35
N VAL A 283 27.81 11.30 5.65
CA VAL A 283 27.62 12.28 4.56
C VAL A 283 27.84 13.71 5.09
N ALA A 284 27.22 14.07 6.21
CA ALA A 284 27.34 15.40 6.81
C ALA A 284 28.73 15.69 7.40
N ASN A 285 29.46 14.67 7.84
CA ASN A 285 30.83 14.83 8.36
C ASN A 285 31.86 14.99 7.23
N ASN A 286 31.63 14.34 6.08
CA ASN A 286 32.56 14.36 4.95
C ASN A 286 32.37 15.57 4.03
N ASP A 287 31.19 16.19 4.00
CA ASP A 287 30.92 17.40 3.23
C ASP A 287 30.11 18.42 4.05
N SER A 288 30.77 19.54 4.37
CA SER A 288 30.20 20.65 5.15
C SER A 288 28.99 21.33 4.52
N ASN A 289 28.71 21.10 3.22
CA ASN A 289 27.47 21.56 2.61
C ASN A 289 26.24 20.84 3.17
N TYR A 290 26.41 19.67 3.77
CA TYR A 290 25.33 18.90 4.36
C TYR A 290 25.30 19.05 5.88
N GLN A 291 24.08 19.09 6.43
CA GLN A 291 23.82 18.94 7.83
C GLN A 291 22.89 17.75 8.06
N CYS A 292 23.29 16.83 8.94
CA CYS A 292 22.44 15.74 9.39
C CYS A 292 21.40 16.24 10.39
N LEU A 293 20.12 15.99 10.08
CA LEU A 293 18.95 16.27 10.91
C LEU A 293 18.10 15.01 11.16
N ASP A 294 18.63 13.83 10.87
CA ASP A 294 18.03 12.53 11.17
C ASP A 294 17.54 12.48 12.63
N GLY A 295 16.29 12.07 12.84
CA GLY A 295 15.66 12.00 14.15
C GLY A 295 16.41 11.12 15.15
N GLY A 296 17.05 10.05 14.68
CA GLY A 296 17.80 9.07 15.46
C GLY A 296 17.02 8.49 16.66
N ALA A 297 17.71 7.70 17.49
CA ALA A 297 17.13 7.14 18.72
C ALA A 297 16.73 8.22 19.74
N ASN A 298 17.46 9.34 19.78
CA ASN A 298 17.23 10.42 20.74
C ASN A 298 16.08 11.34 20.36
N ARG A 299 15.53 11.22 19.14
CA ARG A 299 14.40 12.00 18.61
C ARG A 299 14.58 13.53 18.72
N SER A 300 15.81 13.99 18.93
CA SER A 300 16.13 15.39 19.23
C SER A 300 15.93 16.29 18.02
N ASN A 301 16.00 15.73 16.81
CA ASN A 301 15.78 16.47 15.57
C ASN A 301 14.30 16.51 15.12
N LEU A 302 13.42 15.74 15.75
CA LEU A 302 11.98 15.78 15.47
C LEU A 302 11.32 17.08 15.97
N ILE A 303 10.39 17.62 15.19
CA ILE A 303 9.79 18.94 15.40
C ILE A 303 8.34 18.81 15.88
N GLY A 304 8.02 19.56 16.93
CA GLY A 304 6.66 19.68 17.43
C GLY A 304 6.10 18.40 18.08
N LYS A 305 4.82 18.45 18.46
CA LYS A 305 4.16 17.35 19.18
C LYS A 305 3.98 16.11 18.30
N GLY A 306 3.83 16.31 16.97
CA GLY A 306 3.75 15.23 16.00
C GLY A 306 5.08 14.53 15.70
N LYS A 307 6.19 14.96 16.31
CA LYS A 307 7.52 14.39 16.10
C LYS A 307 7.89 14.31 14.62
N ILE A 308 7.70 15.41 13.91
CA ILE A 308 7.87 15.47 12.47
C ILE A 308 9.35 15.63 12.13
N GLU A 309 9.86 14.77 11.27
CA GLU A 309 11.21 14.87 10.73
C GLU A 309 11.22 15.87 9.57
N PHE A 310 12.09 16.88 9.63
CA PHE A 310 12.15 17.90 8.57
C PHE A 310 12.78 17.36 7.29
N ALA A 311 13.95 16.72 7.45
CA ALA A 311 14.69 15.97 6.45
C ALA A 311 15.77 15.16 7.20
N ASP A 312 16.29 14.10 6.59
CA ASP A 312 17.44 13.36 7.14
C ASP A 312 18.73 14.16 6.95
N LEU A 313 18.86 14.77 5.77
CA LEU A 313 19.96 15.65 5.40
C LEU A 313 19.42 16.95 4.82
N VAL A 314 20.06 18.06 5.17
CA VAL A 314 19.81 19.36 4.56
C VAL A 314 21.08 19.85 3.90
N LYS A 315 21.00 20.22 2.62
CA LYS A 315 22.10 20.85 1.90
C LYS A 315 21.96 22.38 1.95
N SER A 316 23.07 23.10 2.00
CA SER A 316 23.14 24.57 2.11
C SER A 316 22.38 25.34 1.02
N ASP A 317 22.21 24.74 -0.15
CA ASP A 317 21.43 25.26 -1.30
C ASP A 317 19.99 24.71 -1.35
N LYS A 318 19.38 24.49 -0.17
CA LYS A 318 17.94 24.19 0.01
C LYS A 318 17.48 22.84 -0.57
N TYR A 319 18.36 21.84 -0.59
CA TYR A 319 17.95 20.45 -0.82
C TYR A 319 17.52 19.81 0.51
N LEU A 320 16.29 19.32 0.54
CA LEU A 320 15.71 18.60 1.69
C LEU A 320 15.70 17.12 1.32
N ILE A 321 16.61 16.36 1.93
CA ILE A 321 16.93 15.00 1.50
C ILE A 321 16.39 14.03 2.54
N HIS A 322 15.54 13.12 2.08
CA HIS A 322 14.96 12.05 2.85
C HIS A 322 15.57 10.73 2.40
N VAL A 323 16.27 10.04 3.30
CA VAL A 323 17.06 8.86 2.99
C VAL A 323 16.35 7.63 3.55
N LYS A 324 16.20 6.59 2.73
CA LYS A 324 15.71 5.30 3.20
C LYS A 324 16.46 4.14 2.60
N LYS A 325 16.71 3.10 3.40
CA LYS A 325 17.03 1.78 2.85
C LYS A 325 15.82 1.24 2.07
N TYR A 326 16.06 0.67 0.90
CA TYR A 326 15.03 -0.01 0.12
C TYR A 326 14.37 -1.13 0.96
N GLY A 327 13.04 -1.22 0.89
CA GLY A 327 12.25 -2.15 1.67
C GLY A 327 10.84 -2.33 1.12
N ALA A 328 9.94 -2.86 1.95
CA ALA A 328 8.53 -3.08 1.61
C ALA A 328 7.79 -1.75 1.31
N SER A 329 6.60 -1.85 0.70
CA SER A 329 5.83 -0.68 0.28
C SER A 329 5.45 0.27 1.41
N SER A 330 5.27 -0.26 2.63
CA SER A 330 5.01 0.54 3.83
C SER A 330 6.17 1.47 4.17
N VAL A 331 7.40 0.96 4.10
CA VAL A 331 8.64 1.70 4.38
C VAL A 331 8.82 2.87 3.42
N LEU A 332 8.66 2.60 2.12
CA LEU A 332 8.80 3.64 1.09
C LEU A 332 7.65 4.65 1.12
N SER A 333 6.43 4.20 1.40
CA SER A 333 5.30 5.12 1.55
C SER A 333 5.45 6.05 2.75
N HIS A 334 6.03 5.56 3.85
CA HIS A 334 6.40 6.39 4.99
C HIS A 334 7.43 7.45 4.60
N LEU A 335 8.50 7.05 3.90
CA LEU A 335 9.51 7.97 3.35
C LEU A 335 8.85 9.11 2.55
N PHE A 336 7.99 8.78 1.60
CA PHE A 336 7.33 9.80 0.76
C PHE A 336 6.46 10.74 1.59
N SER A 337 5.70 10.18 2.54
CA SER A 337 4.88 10.98 3.46
C SER A 337 5.69 11.92 4.34
N GLN A 338 6.86 11.51 4.83
CA GLN A 338 7.74 12.37 5.63
C GLN A 338 8.13 13.64 4.86
N GLY A 339 8.63 13.48 3.63
CA GLY A 339 9.01 14.62 2.79
C GLY A 339 7.83 15.49 2.38
N PHE A 340 6.66 14.89 2.13
CA PHE A 340 5.45 15.66 1.83
C PHE A 340 5.01 16.53 3.01
N VAL A 341 4.94 15.94 4.21
CA VAL A 341 4.48 16.62 5.42
C VAL A 341 5.44 17.73 5.82
N SER A 342 6.76 17.48 5.77
CA SER A 342 7.75 18.49 6.13
C SER A 342 7.75 19.67 5.15
N ALA A 343 7.65 19.40 3.83
CA ALA A 343 7.57 20.43 2.80
C ALA A 343 6.28 21.25 2.89
N ASN A 344 5.15 20.64 3.24
CA ASN A 344 3.91 21.37 3.46
C ASN A 344 4.03 22.32 4.67
N LEU A 345 4.52 21.80 5.82
CA LEU A 345 4.70 22.61 7.04
C LEU A 345 5.72 23.73 6.88
N LEU A 346 6.74 23.53 6.06
CA LEU A 346 7.68 24.58 5.69
C LEU A 346 6.94 25.80 5.09
N LEU A 347 5.95 25.58 4.23
CA LEU A 347 5.14 26.66 3.66
C LEU A 347 4.14 27.22 4.68
N THR A 348 3.44 26.36 5.40
CA THR A 348 2.23 26.77 6.12
C THR A 348 2.44 27.17 7.57
N ASP A 349 3.51 26.73 8.25
CA ASP A 349 3.67 26.89 9.69
C ASP A 349 4.97 27.63 10.08
N ILE A 350 4.82 28.89 10.51
CA ILE A 350 5.94 29.71 11.01
C ILE A 350 6.58 29.14 12.28
N SER A 351 5.80 28.51 13.16
CA SER A 351 6.31 27.90 14.39
C SER A 351 7.15 26.65 14.07
N PHE A 352 6.76 25.91 13.04
CA PHE A 352 7.57 24.81 12.50
C PHE A 352 8.89 25.34 11.95
N ARG A 353 8.87 26.39 11.11
CA ARG A 353 10.09 27.03 10.57
C ARG A 353 11.04 27.51 11.66
N LYS A 354 10.53 28.20 12.69
CA LYS A 354 11.33 28.66 13.86
C LYS A 354 12.05 27.51 14.55
N LYS A 355 11.34 26.40 14.77
CA LYS A 355 11.92 25.21 15.40
C LYS A 355 12.96 24.55 14.52
N VAL A 356 12.72 24.45 13.22
CA VAL A 356 13.71 23.91 12.27
C VAL A 356 14.96 24.79 12.25
N ASN A 357 14.80 26.11 12.06
CA ASN A 357 15.92 27.05 12.06
C ASN A 357 16.76 26.99 13.35
N SER A 358 16.13 26.80 14.52
CA SER A 358 16.85 26.64 15.79
C SER A 358 17.74 25.40 15.89
N LYS A 359 17.53 24.40 15.02
CA LYS A 359 18.35 23.19 14.93
C LYS A 359 19.40 23.25 13.82
N LEU A 360 19.29 24.22 12.92
CA LEU A 360 20.29 24.44 11.87
C LEU A 360 21.52 25.11 12.46
N LYS A 361 22.70 24.64 12.04
CA LYS A 361 23.98 25.31 12.29
C LYS A 361 23.97 26.68 11.61
N ASP A 362 24.79 27.60 12.08
CA ASP A 362 24.83 28.97 11.52
C ASP A 362 25.10 28.97 10.01
N SER A 363 25.93 28.04 9.51
CA SER A 363 26.22 27.85 8.07
C SER A 363 25.00 27.43 7.23
N HIS A 364 23.92 26.95 7.86
CA HIS A 364 22.73 26.39 7.19
C HIS A 364 21.46 27.16 7.51
N LYS A 365 21.51 28.20 8.35
CA LYS A 365 20.31 28.95 8.77
C LYS A 365 19.55 29.60 7.62
N ASP A 366 20.22 29.94 6.52
CA ASP A 366 19.59 30.50 5.32
C ASP A 366 18.71 29.48 4.57
N VAL A 367 18.84 28.19 4.88
CA VAL A 367 17.97 27.16 4.31
C VAL A 367 16.53 27.32 4.79
N VAL A 368 16.31 27.71 6.04
CA VAL A 368 14.95 27.93 6.59
C VAL A 368 14.93 29.21 7.40
N THR A 369 14.25 30.23 6.90
CA THR A 369 14.04 31.48 7.63
C THR A 369 12.63 31.54 8.25
N GLU A 370 12.34 32.54 9.06
CA GLU A 370 10.98 32.73 9.61
C GLU A 370 9.98 33.22 8.54
N ALA A 371 10.49 33.94 7.53
CA ALA A 371 9.71 34.45 6.42
C ALA A 371 9.02 33.32 5.64
N LEU A 372 8.00 33.67 4.87
CA LEU A 372 7.35 32.70 3.98
C LEU A 372 8.36 32.29 2.90
N PRO A 373 8.75 31.00 2.82
CA PRO A 373 9.73 30.56 1.85
C PRO A 373 9.14 30.51 0.43
N ASN A 374 9.97 30.79 -0.57
CA ASN A 374 9.65 30.52 -1.97
C ASN A 374 9.97 29.05 -2.28
N SER A 375 8.95 28.23 -2.50
CA SER A 375 9.09 26.78 -2.74
C SER A 375 9.91 26.44 -3.97
N GLU A 376 9.95 27.30 -5.00
CA GLU A 376 10.72 27.08 -6.23
C GLU A 376 12.24 27.00 -5.99
N GLU A 377 12.70 27.52 -4.85
CA GLU A 377 14.10 27.47 -4.42
C GLU A 377 14.47 26.17 -3.73
N TYR A 378 13.48 25.34 -3.35
CA TYR A 378 13.70 24.11 -2.61
C TYR A 378 13.59 22.89 -3.53
N THR A 379 14.46 21.92 -3.27
CA THR A 379 14.41 20.60 -3.92
C THR A 379 14.17 19.53 -2.87
N ILE A 380 13.06 18.80 -2.99
CA ILE A 380 12.77 17.64 -2.15
C ILE A 380 13.41 16.42 -2.82
N VAL A 381 14.34 15.77 -2.14
CA VAL A 381 15.04 14.59 -2.64
C VAL A 381 14.63 13.36 -1.83
N TYR A 382 14.06 12.37 -2.51
CA TYR A 382 13.88 11.05 -1.95
C TYR A 382 15.04 10.16 -2.39
N ALA A 383 15.90 9.77 -1.45
CA ALA A 383 17.11 9.01 -1.72
C ALA A 383 16.99 7.58 -1.19
N ILE A 384 16.96 6.61 -2.10
CA ILE A 384 16.72 5.21 -1.73
C ILE A 384 17.99 4.37 -1.91
N GLY A 385 18.47 3.81 -0.80
CA GLY A 385 19.63 2.92 -0.77
C GLY A 385 19.29 1.49 -1.15
N THR A 386 19.85 1.00 -2.26
CA THR A 386 19.73 -0.40 -2.70
C THR A 386 21.04 -0.92 -3.27
N ASP A 387 21.27 -2.22 -3.12
CA ASP A 387 22.38 -2.97 -3.73
C ASP A 387 22.03 -3.53 -5.12
N LYS A 388 20.78 -3.38 -5.55
CA LYS A 388 20.36 -3.72 -6.93
C LYS A 388 20.97 -2.75 -7.93
N ASN A 389 21.17 -3.21 -9.17
CA ASN A 389 21.68 -2.35 -10.25
C ASN A 389 20.75 -1.19 -10.58
N GLU A 390 19.43 -1.44 -10.60
CA GLU A 390 18.40 -0.44 -10.86
C GLU A 390 17.50 -0.27 -9.63
N LEU A 391 17.01 0.95 -9.42
CA LEU A 391 15.98 1.23 -8.43
C LEU A 391 14.61 1.00 -9.07
N LYS A 392 13.96 -0.11 -8.71
CA LYS A 392 12.56 -0.40 -9.08
C LYS A 392 11.72 -0.33 -7.82
N LEU A 393 10.68 0.50 -7.80
CA LEU A 393 9.77 0.58 -6.66
C LEU A 393 8.66 -0.47 -6.79
N PRO A 394 8.12 -0.97 -5.67
CA PRO A 394 6.83 -1.65 -5.68
C PRO A 394 5.75 -0.77 -6.32
N PHE A 395 4.79 -1.36 -7.00
CA PHE A 395 3.75 -0.68 -7.78
C PHE A 395 3.01 0.38 -6.97
N PHE A 396 2.48 0.03 -5.80
CA PHE A 396 1.76 1.03 -5.00
C PHE A 396 2.67 2.07 -4.35
N SER A 397 3.95 1.74 -4.12
CA SER A 397 4.94 2.76 -3.72
C SER A 397 5.17 3.76 -4.85
N LEU A 398 5.20 3.29 -6.09
CA LEU A 398 5.30 4.14 -7.27
C LEU A 398 4.07 5.03 -7.45
N VAL A 399 2.86 4.47 -7.33
CA VAL A 399 1.61 5.27 -7.40
C VAL A 399 1.58 6.31 -6.27
N ASN A 400 2.00 5.96 -5.05
CA ASN A 400 2.09 6.89 -3.93
C ASN A 400 3.12 8.00 -4.18
N PHE A 401 4.32 7.66 -4.66
CA PHE A 401 5.34 8.63 -5.02
C PHE A 401 4.83 9.61 -6.09
N ARG A 402 4.19 9.11 -7.15
CA ARG A 402 3.57 9.93 -8.21
C ARG A 402 2.57 10.93 -7.64
N ASN A 403 1.66 10.48 -6.77
CA ASN A 403 0.64 11.35 -6.18
C ASN A 403 1.27 12.44 -5.31
N ILE A 404 2.26 12.08 -4.49
CA ILE A 404 3.00 13.02 -3.64
C ILE A 404 3.81 14.01 -4.49
N LYS A 405 4.53 13.52 -5.51
CA LYS A 405 5.30 14.34 -6.44
C LYS A 405 4.43 15.39 -7.11
N LYS A 406 3.26 15.00 -7.64
CA LYS A 406 2.30 15.95 -8.24
C LYS A 406 1.85 17.03 -7.27
N GLN A 407 1.56 16.68 -6.02
CA GLN A 407 1.17 17.65 -5.01
C GLN A 407 2.32 18.62 -4.67
N LEU A 408 3.54 18.12 -4.52
CA LEU A 408 4.72 18.95 -4.28
C LEU A 408 5.03 19.88 -5.46
N GLU A 409 4.88 19.40 -6.70
CA GLU A 409 5.05 20.19 -7.92
C GLU A 409 3.94 21.25 -8.07
N LEU A 410 2.70 20.97 -7.63
CA LEU A 410 1.65 21.98 -7.52
C LEU A 410 2.01 23.08 -6.52
N TYR A 411 2.74 22.74 -5.45
CA TYR A 411 3.35 23.71 -4.55
C TYR A 411 4.63 24.33 -5.11
N LYS A 412 5.01 24.01 -6.35
CA LYS A 412 6.19 24.52 -7.08
C LYS A 412 7.54 24.05 -6.55
N TYR A 413 7.57 23.02 -5.70
CA TYR A 413 8.83 22.37 -5.33
C TYR A 413 9.43 21.61 -6.51
N LYS A 414 10.76 21.55 -6.57
CA LYS A 414 11.46 20.55 -7.38
C LYS A 414 11.48 19.23 -6.61
N VAL A 415 11.24 18.11 -7.29
CA VAL A 415 11.19 16.79 -6.65
C VAL A 415 12.09 15.81 -7.39
N LEU A 416 13.06 15.23 -6.68
CA LEU A 416 13.98 14.24 -7.20
C LEU A 416 13.77 12.91 -6.49
N LEU A 417 13.91 11.82 -7.23
CA LEU A 417 14.06 10.48 -6.70
C LEU A 417 15.42 9.97 -7.14
N ILE A 418 16.30 9.64 -6.19
CA ILE A 418 17.66 9.18 -6.50
C ILE A 418 17.92 7.81 -5.91
N LYS A 419 18.86 7.09 -6.52
CA LYS A 419 19.40 5.84 -6.02
C LYS A 419 20.71 6.10 -5.28
N ILE A 420 20.86 5.52 -4.09
CA ILE A 420 22.14 5.38 -3.40
C ILE A 420 22.63 3.94 -3.58
N ASN A 421 23.85 3.75 -4.09
CA ASN A 421 24.42 2.41 -4.20
C ASN A 421 24.82 1.90 -2.81
N ARG A 422 24.26 0.75 -2.40
CA ARG A 422 24.65 0.07 -1.16
C ARG A 422 25.69 -1.01 -1.47
N ILE A 423 26.95 -0.74 -1.12
CA ILE A 423 28.11 -1.59 -1.44
C ILE A 423 28.59 -2.37 -0.24
#